data_AF-A0A3M1S3H8-F1
#
_entry.id   AF-A0A3M1S3H8-F1
#
_cell.length_a   1.000
_cell.length_b   1.000
_cell.length_c   1.000
_cell.angle_alpha   90.00
_cell.angle_beta   90.00
_cell.angle_gamma   90.00
#
_symmetry.space_group_name_H-M   'P 1'
#
loop_
_entity.id
_entity.type
_entity.pdbx_description
1 polymer ?
#
loop_
_entity_poly.entity_id
_entity_poly.type
_entity_poly.pdbx_seq_one_letter_code
_entity_poly.pdbx_strand_id
1 'polypeptide(L)'
;MCQFTDRFYSAVRRLAGDGTVKQRLLAAYIENLEMLPEAEVPESIRPRLETLRQAMHAVKPLRGESPAAASVRKMSPADATRHAGAIVAMFSELVRVKATGERLGSSKNGDSDTISGGPPRASLN
;
A
#
# COMPACT_ATOMS: atom_id res chain seq x y z
N MET A 1 -22.67 -2.83 -2.32
CA MET A 1 -21.84 -3.93 -2.88
C MET A 1 -20.39 -3.47 -2.91
N CYS A 2 -19.43 -4.32 -2.54
CA CYS A 2 -18.03 -3.97 -2.25
C CYS A 2 -17.19 -3.65 -3.51
N GLN A 3 -17.57 -2.63 -4.28
CA GLN A 3 -16.98 -2.29 -5.58
C GLN A 3 -15.45 -2.14 -5.54
N PHE A 4 -14.89 -1.62 -4.45
CA PHE A 4 -13.45 -1.48 -4.30
C PHE A 4 -12.71 -2.82 -4.19
N THR A 5 -13.29 -3.85 -3.56
CA THR A 5 -12.61 -5.17 -3.43
C THR A 5 -12.49 -5.84 -4.78
N ASP A 6 -13.54 -5.78 -5.59
CA ASP A 6 -13.57 -6.30 -6.97
C ASP A 6 -12.58 -5.55 -7.89
N ARG A 7 -12.42 -4.23 -7.70
CA ARG A 7 -11.42 -3.41 -8.40
C ARG A 7 -10.00 -3.84 -8.04
N PHE A 8 -9.70 -4.01 -6.76
CA PHE A 8 -8.38 -4.50 -6.32
C PHE A 8 -8.12 -5.93 -6.80
N TYR A 9 -9.12 -6.81 -6.77
CA TYR A 9 -8.99 -8.16 -7.32
C TYR A 9 -8.67 -8.13 -8.81
N SER A 10 -9.35 -7.28 -9.58
CA SER A 10 -9.11 -7.10 -11.01
C SER A 10 -7.70 -6.54 -11.29
N ALA A 11 -7.22 -5.60 -10.46
CA ALA A 11 -5.85 -5.09 -10.52
C ALA A 11 -4.81 -6.19 -10.24
N VAL A 12 -5.01 -6.99 -9.20
CA VAL A 12 -4.12 -8.12 -8.88
C VAL A 12 -4.14 -9.17 -9.99
N ARG A 13 -5.30 -9.44 -10.59
CA ARG A 13 -5.42 -10.32 -11.75
C ARG A 13 -4.64 -9.81 -12.96
N ARG A 14 -4.63 -8.48 -13.20
CA ARG A 14 -3.79 -7.85 -14.23
C ARG A 14 -2.29 -8.00 -13.94
N LEU A 15 -1.87 -7.95 -12.67
CA LEU A 15 -0.48 -8.20 -12.27
C LEU A 15 -0.02 -9.63 -12.58
N ALA A 16 -0.93 -10.61 -12.48
CA ALA A 16 -0.67 -12.01 -12.81
C ALA A 16 -0.75 -12.33 -14.32
N GLY A 17 -1.15 -11.35 -15.15
CA GLY A 17 -1.25 -11.52 -16.59
C GLY A 17 0.11 -11.54 -17.29
N ASP A 18 0.06 -11.41 -18.62
CA ASP A 18 1.23 -11.44 -19.49
C ASP A 18 1.89 -10.06 -19.65
N GLY A 19 3.20 -10.08 -19.93
CA GLY A 19 4.00 -8.89 -20.19
C GLY A 19 5.01 -8.54 -19.09
N THR A 20 5.73 -7.45 -19.30
CA THR A 20 6.73 -6.99 -18.33
C THR A 20 6.06 -6.52 -17.04
N VAL A 21 6.75 -6.64 -15.89
CA VAL A 21 6.20 -6.19 -14.59
C VAL A 21 5.74 -4.73 -14.62
N LYS A 22 6.42 -3.89 -15.40
CA LYS A 22 6.09 -2.50 -15.66
C LYS A 22 4.75 -2.35 -16.39
N GLN A 23 4.58 -3.04 -17.52
CA GLN A 23 3.32 -3.00 -18.28
C GLN A 23 2.15 -3.54 -17.46
N ARG A 24 2.38 -4.62 -16.70
CA ARG A 24 1.36 -5.22 -15.84
C ARG A 24 0.95 -4.28 -14.70
N LEU A 25 1.91 -3.64 -14.05
CA LEU A 25 1.65 -2.61 -13.04
C LEU A 25 0.86 -1.43 -13.62
N LEU A 26 1.27 -0.96 -14.79
CA LEU A 26 0.63 0.16 -15.47
C LEU A 26 -0.85 -0.13 -15.80
N ALA A 27 -1.11 -1.29 -16.43
CA ALA A 27 -2.46 -1.71 -16.78
C ALA A 27 -3.34 -1.93 -15.54
N ALA A 28 -2.78 -2.57 -14.49
CA ALA A 28 -3.47 -2.75 -13.22
C ALA A 28 -3.88 -1.41 -12.59
N TYR A 29 -2.99 -0.41 -12.65
CA TYR A 29 -3.24 0.90 -12.06
C TYR A 29 -4.27 1.72 -12.87
N ILE A 30 -4.02 1.95 -14.16
CA ILE A 30 -4.88 2.80 -15.01
C ILE A 30 -6.32 2.25 -15.10
N GLU A 31 -6.46 0.94 -15.32
CA GLU A 31 -7.78 0.38 -15.60
C GLU A 31 -8.65 0.20 -14.34
N ASN A 32 -8.03 0.01 -13.17
CA ASN A 32 -8.75 -0.41 -11.97
C ASN A 32 -8.57 0.51 -10.76
N LEU A 33 -7.38 1.10 -10.57
CA LEU A 33 -7.04 1.88 -9.37
C LEU A 33 -7.14 3.38 -9.59
N GLU A 34 -6.90 3.89 -10.80
CA GLU A 34 -6.93 5.32 -11.12
C GLU A 34 -8.32 5.91 -10.87
N MET A 35 -9.38 5.20 -11.30
CA MET A 35 -10.78 5.59 -11.08
C MET A 35 -11.31 5.31 -9.67
N LEU A 36 -10.50 4.73 -8.76
CA LEU A 36 -10.97 4.38 -7.42
C LEU A 36 -10.95 5.61 -6.49
N PRO A 37 -12.09 6.04 -5.93
CA PRO A 37 -12.11 7.16 -5.00
C PRO A 37 -11.52 6.76 -3.64
N GLU A 38 -10.63 7.60 -3.08
CA GLU A 38 -10.01 7.39 -1.76
C GLU A 38 -11.01 7.27 -0.61
N ALA A 39 -12.19 7.89 -0.77
CA ALA A 39 -13.29 7.81 0.17
C ALA A 39 -13.84 6.38 0.34
N GLU A 40 -13.75 5.55 -0.71
CA GLU A 40 -14.20 4.14 -0.67
C GLU A 40 -13.14 3.19 -0.08
N VAL A 41 -11.91 3.66 0.12
CA VAL A 41 -10.80 2.84 0.62
C VAL A 41 -10.72 2.96 2.15
N PRO A 42 -10.57 1.84 2.88
CA PRO A 42 -10.41 1.88 4.33
C PRO A 42 -9.14 2.62 4.73
N GLU A 43 -9.21 3.29 5.89
CA GLU A 43 -8.17 4.22 6.36
C GLU A 43 -6.79 3.57 6.52
N SER A 44 -6.76 2.29 6.88
CA SER A 44 -5.52 1.51 7.00
C SER A 44 -4.75 1.37 5.68
N ILE A 45 -5.44 1.48 4.54
CA ILE A 45 -4.88 1.25 3.19
C ILE A 45 -4.70 2.54 2.42
N ARG A 46 -5.51 3.58 2.71
CA ARG A 46 -5.34 4.93 2.15
C ARG A 46 -3.88 5.40 2.07
N PRO A 47 -3.05 5.36 3.13
CA PRO A 47 -1.68 5.89 3.05
C PRO A 47 -0.79 5.13 2.05
N ARG A 48 -1.00 3.82 1.90
CA ARG A 48 -0.25 3.01 0.93
C ARG A 48 -0.73 3.26 -0.50
N LEU A 49 -2.03 3.42 -0.69
CA LEU A 49 -2.59 3.77 -1.99
C LEU A 49 -2.11 5.16 -2.42
N GLU A 50 -2.09 6.12 -1.51
CA GLU A 50 -1.59 7.48 -1.78
C GLU A 50 -0.11 7.47 -2.16
N THR A 51 0.71 6.71 -1.44
CA THR A 51 2.13 6.51 -1.80
C THR A 51 2.29 5.92 -3.20
N LEU A 52 1.42 4.96 -3.57
CA LEU A 52 1.41 4.39 -4.93
C LEU A 52 0.98 5.42 -5.98
N ARG A 53 -0.07 6.22 -5.70
CA ARG A 53 -0.52 7.31 -6.59
C ARG A 53 0.60 8.32 -6.82
N GLN A 54 1.25 8.76 -5.76
CA GLN A 54 2.38 9.68 -5.87
C GLN A 54 3.51 9.09 -6.70
N ALA A 55 3.86 7.81 -6.50
CA ALA A 55 4.88 7.14 -7.31
C ALA A 55 4.49 7.02 -8.79
N MET A 56 3.19 6.80 -9.09
CA MET A 56 2.67 6.73 -10.46
C MET A 56 2.50 8.12 -11.10
N HIS A 57 2.36 9.20 -10.33
CA HIS A 57 2.22 10.57 -10.84
C HIS A 57 3.49 11.42 -10.66
N ALA A 58 4.59 10.83 -10.17
CA ALA A 58 5.84 11.52 -9.88
C ALA A 58 6.51 12.10 -11.14
N VAL A 59 6.27 11.51 -12.31
CA VAL A 59 6.86 11.95 -13.57
C VAL A 59 5.85 12.73 -14.39
N LYS A 60 6.26 13.93 -14.82
CA LYS A 60 5.46 14.76 -15.72
C LYS A 60 5.29 14.03 -17.07
N PRO A 61 4.06 13.79 -17.53
CA PRO A 61 3.83 13.12 -18.81
C PRO A 61 4.35 13.95 -19.98
N LEU A 62 4.92 13.28 -20.99
CA LEU A 62 5.14 13.86 -22.31
C LEU A 62 3.83 13.89 -23.10
N ARG A 63 3.69 14.87 -24.00
CA ARG A 63 2.46 15.16 -24.77
C ARG A 63 1.76 13.88 -25.26
N GLY A 64 0.62 13.54 -24.64
CA GLY A 64 -0.26 12.44 -25.05
C GLY A 64 -0.18 11.15 -24.23
N GLU A 65 0.74 11.02 -23.27
CA GLU A 65 0.83 9.84 -22.38
C GLU A 65 0.19 10.11 -21.00
N SER A 66 -0.28 9.07 -20.31
CA SER A 66 -0.77 9.21 -18.94
C SER A 66 0.40 9.42 -17.96
N PRO A 67 0.23 10.18 -16.87
CA PRO A 67 1.27 10.34 -15.84
C PRO A 67 1.79 8.99 -15.33
N ALA A 68 0.90 8.01 -15.16
CA ALA A 68 1.25 6.63 -14.79
C ALA A 68 2.19 5.98 -15.82
N ALA A 69 1.93 6.13 -17.12
CA ALA A 69 2.78 5.58 -18.16
C ALA A 69 4.18 6.23 -18.17
N ALA A 70 4.23 7.55 -17.98
CA ALA A 70 5.49 8.29 -17.89
C ALA A 70 6.34 7.84 -16.70
N SER A 71 5.70 7.64 -15.54
CA SER A 71 6.37 7.18 -14.31
C SER A 71 6.86 5.75 -14.45
N VAL A 72 6.04 4.83 -14.96
CA VAL A 72 6.42 3.44 -15.18
C VAL A 72 7.59 3.32 -16.18
N ARG A 73 7.66 4.19 -17.19
CA ARG A 73 8.79 4.25 -18.12
C ARG A 73 10.10 4.56 -17.41
N LYS A 74 10.10 5.53 -16.49
CA LYS A 74 11.28 5.95 -15.71
C LYS A 74 11.60 5.01 -14.54
N MET A 75 10.61 4.29 -14.04
CA MET A 75 10.70 3.38 -12.90
C MET A 75 11.54 2.16 -13.25
N SER A 76 12.38 1.67 -12.33
CA SER A 76 13.14 0.43 -12.53
C SER A 76 12.23 -0.81 -12.46
N PRO A 77 12.60 -1.94 -13.10
CA PRO A 77 11.82 -3.17 -12.97
C PRO A 77 11.74 -3.68 -11.52
N ALA A 78 12.77 -3.45 -10.70
CA ALA A 78 12.76 -3.75 -9.27
C ALA A 78 11.71 -2.90 -8.52
N ASP A 79 11.66 -1.59 -8.77
CA ASP A 79 10.65 -0.70 -8.18
C ASP A 79 9.25 -1.10 -8.62
N ALA A 80 9.05 -1.40 -9.90
CA ALA A 80 7.76 -1.87 -10.41
C ALA A 80 7.29 -3.16 -9.71
N THR A 81 8.22 -4.09 -9.44
CA THR A 81 7.94 -5.31 -8.66
C THR A 81 7.55 -4.98 -7.22
N ARG A 82 8.25 -4.03 -6.58
CA ARG A 82 7.93 -3.56 -5.23
C ARG A 82 6.52 -2.94 -5.17
N HIS A 83 6.17 -2.12 -6.15
CA HIS A 83 4.84 -1.51 -6.24
C HIS A 83 3.74 -2.55 -6.54
N ALA A 84 4.00 -3.52 -7.41
CA ALA A 84 3.10 -4.65 -7.64
C ALA A 84 2.88 -5.47 -6.35
N GLY A 85 3.94 -5.74 -5.60
CA GLY A 85 3.85 -6.38 -4.28
C GLY A 85 3.03 -5.57 -3.28
N ALA A 86 3.17 -4.25 -3.29
CA ALA A 86 2.37 -3.36 -2.44
C ALA A 86 0.86 -3.47 -2.76
N ILE A 87 0.49 -3.57 -4.04
CA ILE A 87 -0.91 -3.77 -4.45
C ILE A 87 -1.47 -5.09 -3.90
N VAL A 88 -0.70 -6.18 -4.00
CA VAL A 88 -1.09 -7.49 -3.46
C VAL A 88 -1.22 -7.44 -1.94
N ALA A 89 -0.28 -6.78 -1.24
CA ALA A 89 -0.34 -6.60 0.20
C ALA A 89 -1.60 -5.82 0.63
N MET A 90 -1.92 -4.72 -0.05
CA MET A 90 -3.15 -3.96 0.18
C MET A 90 -4.40 -4.82 -0.05
N PHE A 91 -4.46 -5.59 -1.14
CA PHE A 91 -5.58 -6.50 -1.38
C PHE A 91 -5.72 -7.56 -0.27
N SER A 92 -4.61 -8.12 0.20
CA SER A 92 -4.65 -9.10 1.30
C SER A 92 -5.17 -8.49 2.61
N GLU A 93 -4.82 -7.24 2.91
CA GLU A 93 -5.35 -6.50 4.06
C GLU A 93 -6.84 -6.22 3.88
N LEU A 94 -7.29 -5.84 2.68
CA LEU A 94 -8.72 -5.67 2.37
C LEU A 94 -9.53 -6.95 2.62
N VAL A 95 -9.04 -8.08 2.13
CA VAL A 95 -9.71 -9.37 2.31
C VAL A 95 -9.78 -9.74 3.79
N ARG A 96 -8.71 -9.49 4.56
CA ARG A 96 -8.69 -9.71 6.01
C ARG A 96 -9.67 -8.79 6.74
N VAL A 97 -9.69 -7.49 6.43
CA VAL A 97 -10.63 -6.53 7.02
C VAL A 97 -12.08 -6.92 6.72
N LYS A 98 -12.39 -7.33 5.49
CA LYS A 98 -13.72 -7.79 5.08
C LYS A 98 -14.13 -9.09 5.79
N ALA A 99 -13.19 -10.02 6.00
CA ALA A 99 -13.43 -11.24 6.76
C ALA A 99 -13.60 -11.01 8.27
N THR A 100 -13.06 -9.89 8.77
CA THR A 100 -13.06 -9.56 10.21
C THR A 100 -14.23 -8.64 10.61
N GLY A 101 -14.88 -7.96 9.65
CA GLY A 101 -16.16 -7.28 9.86
C GLY A 101 -16.16 -6.19 10.94
N GLU A 102 -15.08 -5.41 11.10
CA GLU A 102 -14.78 -4.51 12.24
C GLU A 102 -14.08 -5.22 13.40
N ARG A 103 -12.73 -5.10 13.45
CA ARG A 103 -11.96 -5.05 14.70
C ARG A 103 -10.50 -4.72 14.39
N LEU A 104 -10.23 -3.43 14.10
CA LEU A 104 -8.89 -2.87 14.28
C LEU A 104 -8.93 -1.84 15.41
N GLY A 105 -9.32 -2.32 16.59
CA GLY A 105 -8.80 -1.82 17.85
C GLY A 105 -7.69 -2.77 18.29
N SER A 106 -6.47 -2.54 17.83
CA SER A 106 -5.26 -3.12 18.44
C SER A 106 -4.06 -2.25 18.08
N SER A 107 -4.11 -1.01 18.56
CA SER A 107 -2.87 -0.32 18.91
C SER A 107 -2.37 -0.99 20.18
N LYS A 108 -1.45 -1.95 20.03
CA LYS A 108 -0.82 -2.64 21.15
C LYS A 108 0.52 -1.93 21.43
N ASN A 109 0.47 -1.16 22.52
CA ASN A 109 1.50 -0.90 23.52
C ASN A 109 2.78 -0.13 23.17
N GLY A 110 2.95 0.94 23.95
CA GLY A 110 4.23 1.50 24.35
C GLY A 110 4.11 2.32 25.65
N ASP A 111 3.31 1.90 26.63
CA ASP A 111 3.40 2.40 28.01
C ASP A 111 4.74 1.96 28.59
N SER A 112 5.74 2.85 28.51
CA SER A 112 6.95 2.77 29.31
C SER A 112 6.64 3.32 30.70
N ASP A 113 5.96 2.50 31.50
CA ASP A 113 5.81 2.70 32.93
C ASP A 113 7.16 2.53 33.62
N THR A 114 7.70 3.67 34.03
CA THR A 114 8.44 3.94 35.26
C THR A 114 8.52 2.77 36.25
N ILE A 115 9.64 2.03 36.29
CA ILE A 115 10.21 1.51 37.55
C ILE A 115 11.74 1.34 37.36
N SER A 116 12.53 2.28 37.90
CA SER A 116 13.90 2.00 38.34
C SER A 116 14.13 2.72 39.66
N GLY A 117 13.44 2.23 40.70
CA GLY A 117 13.84 2.48 42.07
C GLY A 117 15.17 1.77 42.34
N GLY A 118 16.19 2.52 42.73
CA GLY A 118 17.46 1.96 43.18
C GLY A 118 17.33 1.30 44.55
N PRO A 119 18.24 0.37 44.90
CA PRO A 119 18.56 0.08 46.29
C PRO A 119 19.94 0.66 46.68
N PRO A 120 20.14 0.95 47.98
CA PRO A 120 21.37 1.55 48.49
C PRO A 120 22.47 0.49 48.58
N ARG A 121 23.68 0.79 48.11
CA ARG A 121 24.86 -0.03 48.41
C ARG A 121 25.63 0.59 49.58
N ALA A 122 25.65 -0.20 50.64
CA ALA A 122 26.32 0.01 51.90
C ALA A 122 27.83 0.27 51.72
N SER A 123 28.33 1.10 52.63
CA SER A 123 29.74 1.28 52.97
C SER A 123 30.47 -0.04 53.07
N LEU A 124 31.67 -0.13 52.49
CA LEU A 124 32.71 -1.02 52.99
C LEU A 124 34.08 -0.37 52.76
N ASN A 125 34.71 -0.08 53.91
CA ASN A 125 36.14 0.19 54.17
C ASN A 125 36.79 1.45 53.59
#